data_AF-A0A833V195-F1
#
_entry.id   AF-A0A833V195-F1
#
_cell.length_a   1.000
_cell.length_b   1.000
_cell.length_c   1.000
_cell.angle_alpha   90.00
_cell.angle_beta   90.00
_cell.angle_gamma   90.00
#
_symmetry.space_group_name_H-M   'P 1'
#
loop_
_entity.id
_entity.type
_entity.pdbx_description
1 polymer ?
#
loop_
_entity_poly.entity_id
_entity_poly.type
_entity_poly.pdbx_seq_one_letter_code
_entity_poly.pdbx_strand_id
1 'polypeptide(L)'
;MSLRQVWISTAELYLLRHTKSEVEKGNVQEEDINRALLNLFMVQLRLGLFEADQNNQWFTRLGHTDVCTENHRNLALEAARQGIVLLKNENGLLPLKRNKVESISVIGPAGHDADILGGIIRVCYLRF
;
A
#
# COMPACT_ATOMS: atom_id res chain seq x y z
N MET A 1 -6.84 -16.73 5.72
CA MET A 1 -6.41 -15.76 6.74
C MET A 1 -4.90 -15.56 6.58
N SER A 2 -4.45 -14.40 6.11
CA SER A 2 -3.06 -14.18 5.68
C SER A 2 -2.11 -13.96 6.86
N LEU A 3 -0.90 -14.55 6.82
CA LEU A 3 0.15 -14.43 7.83
C LEU A 3 0.53 -12.97 8.18
N ARG A 4 0.25 -12.00 7.30
CA ARG A 4 0.42 -10.56 7.58
C ARG A 4 -0.60 -9.99 8.57
N GLN A 5 -1.84 -10.49 8.55
CA GLN A 5 -2.88 -10.12 9.53
C GLN A 5 -2.60 -10.75 10.90
N VAL A 6 -1.98 -11.92 10.91
CA VAL A 6 -1.55 -12.60 12.15
C VAL A 6 -0.48 -11.79 12.87
N TRP A 7 0.54 -11.27 12.16
CA TRP A 7 1.63 -10.51 12.77
C TRP A 7 1.19 -9.21 13.46
N ILE A 8 0.33 -8.41 12.81
CA ILE A 8 -0.21 -7.17 13.39
C ILE A 8 -1.05 -7.47 14.64
N SER A 9 -1.90 -8.50 14.56
CA SER A 9 -2.72 -8.95 15.70
C SER A 9 -1.88 -9.48 16.86
N THR A 10 -0.81 -10.23 16.58
CA THR A 10 0.03 -10.83 17.64
C THR A 10 0.91 -9.81 18.38
N ALA A 11 1.42 -8.79 17.70
CA ALA A 11 2.28 -7.79 18.32
C ALA A 11 1.48 -6.86 19.27
N GLU A 12 0.28 -6.45 18.87
CA GLU A 12 -0.62 -5.66 19.72
C GLU A 12 -1.06 -6.46 20.95
N LEU A 13 -1.43 -7.74 20.78
CA LEU A 13 -1.73 -8.65 21.88
C LEU A 13 -0.54 -8.86 22.82
N TYR A 14 0.69 -8.89 22.29
CA TYR A 14 1.89 -9.08 23.09
C TYR A 14 2.16 -7.87 23.99
N LEU A 15 2.11 -6.66 23.44
CA LEU A 15 2.30 -5.42 24.19
C LEU A 15 1.21 -5.23 25.24
N LEU A 16 -0.06 -5.51 24.92
CA LEU A 16 -1.16 -5.43 25.88
C LEU A 16 -0.98 -6.37 27.08
N ARG A 17 -0.40 -7.56 26.86
CA ARG A 17 -0.23 -8.58 27.89
C ARG A 17 1.01 -8.38 28.77
N HIS A 18 2.09 -7.83 28.25
CA HIS A 18 3.39 -7.84 28.94
C HIS A 18 3.88 -6.46 29.40
N THR A 19 3.47 -5.36 28.74
CA THR A 19 4.03 -4.03 29.01
C THR A 19 3.91 -3.62 30.47
N LYS A 20 2.76 -3.89 31.12
CA LYS A 20 2.56 -3.57 32.55
C LYS A 20 3.57 -4.29 33.45
N SER A 21 3.78 -5.59 33.23
CA SER A 21 4.70 -6.40 34.03
C SER A 21 6.15 -5.93 33.86
N GLU A 22 6.53 -5.50 32.66
CA GLU A 22 7.89 -5.01 32.39
C GLU A 22 8.14 -3.61 32.96
N VAL A 23 7.11 -2.78 33.06
CA VAL A 23 7.17 -1.50 33.80
C VAL A 23 7.34 -1.75 35.30
N GLU A 24 6.56 -2.68 35.87
CA GLU A 24 6.67 -3.05 37.29
C GLU A 24 8.06 -3.63 37.62
N LYS A 25 8.71 -4.33 36.67
CA LYS A 25 10.09 -4.83 36.80
C LYS A 25 11.16 -3.78 36.56
N GLY A 26 10.80 -2.57 36.09
CA GLY A 26 11.74 -1.49 35.77
C GLY A 26 12.53 -1.68 34.46
N ASN A 27 12.19 -2.71 33.67
CA ASN A 27 12.82 -2.96 32.36
C ASN A 27 12.38 -1.95 31.30
N VAL A 28 11.20 -1.34 31.48
CA VAL A 28 10.66 -0.27 30.65
C VAL A 28 10.26 0.88 31.56
N GLN A 29 10.68 2.09 31.25
CA GLN A 29 10.29 3.28 32.01
C GLN A 29 8.95 3.82 31.50
N GLU A 30 8.13 4.39 32.39
CA GLU A 30 6.84 4.95 32.02
C GLU A 30 7.00 6.11 31.01
N GLU A 31 8.10 6.85 31.12
CA GLU A 31 8.49 7.91 30.18
C GLU A 31 8.66 7.41 28.75
N ASP A 32 9.14 6.17 28.56
CA ASP A 32 9.28 5.58 27.23
C ASP A 32 7.91 5.32 26.59
N ILE A 33 6.94 4.86 27.40
CA ILE A 33 5.56 4.65 26.97
C ILE A 33 4.90 5.99 26.65
N ASN A 34 5.07 6.99 27.53
CA ASN A 34 4.54 8.33 27.33
C ASN A 34 5.07 8.96 26.04
N ARG A 35 6.36 8.81 25.74
CA ARG A 35 6.97 9.27 24.49
C ARG A 35 6.37 8.55 23.27
N ALA A 36 6.17 7.24 23.35
CA ALA A 36 5.55 6.47 22.26
C ALA A 36 4.11 6.91 21.99
N LEU A 37 3.32 7.12 23.05
CA LEU A 37 1.95 7.64 22.96
C LEU A 37 1.93 9.05 22.38
N LEU A 38 2.84 9.92 22.80
CA LEU A 38 2.98 11.28 22.24
C LEU A 38 3.20 11.26 20.74
N ASN A 39 4.11 10.41 20.25
CA ASN A 39 4.37 10.26 18.81
C ASN A 39 3.13 9.77 18.06
N LEU A 40 2.42 8.77 18.59
CA LEU A 40 1.20 8.23 18.00
C LEU A 40 0.11 9.31 17.89
N PHE A 41 -0.20 9.96 19.01
CA PHE A 41 -1.25 10.97 19.06
C PHE A 41 -0.88 12.23 18.27
N MET A 42 0.39 12.65 18.23
CA MET A 42 0.83 13.77 17.40
C MET A 42 0.53 13.52 15.91
N VAL A 43 0.77 12.31 15.41
CA VAL A 43 0.43 11.97 14.02
C VAL A 43 -1.08 12.02 13.83
N GLN A 44 -1.85 11.39 14.71
CA GLN A 44 -3.31 11.35 14.61
C GLN A 44 -3.96 12.75 14.69
N LEU A 45 -3.42 13.64 15.53
CA LEU A 45 -3.83 15.05 15.62
C LEU A 45 -3.50 15.81 14.34
N ARG A 46 -2.29 15.64 13.77
CA ARG A 46 -1.93 16.25 12.47
C ARG A 46 -2.80 15.78 11.32
N LEU A 47 -3.29 14.54 11.39
CA LEU A 47 -4.26 13.97 10.44
C LEU A 47 -5.70 14.44 10.70
N GLY A 48 -5.95 15.21 11.77
CA GLY A 48 -7.27 15.76 12.09
C GLY A 48 -8.26 14.74 12.62
N LEU A 49 -7.81 13.60 13.15
CA LEU A 49 -8.70 12.50 13.59
C LEU A 49 -9.52 12.83 14.85
N PHE A 50 -9.15 13.87 15.58
CA PHE A 50 -9.81 14.30 16.83
C PHE A 50 -10.52 15.66 16.71
N GLU A 51 -10.58 16.25 15.51
CA GLU A 51 -11.25 17.53 15.27
C GLU A 51 -12.77 17.36 15.28
N ALA A 52 -13.54 18.25 15.92
CA ALA A 52 -15.00 18.17 15.91
C ALA A 52 -15.63 18.68 14.60
N ASP A 53 -14.94 19.56 13.89
CA ASP A 53 -15.38 20.10 12.60
C ASP A 53 -15.13 19.09 11.48
N GLN A 54 -16.21 18.57 10.90
CA GLN A 54 -16.17 17.63 9.79
C GLN A 54 -15.45 18.18 8.55
N ASN A 55 -15.32 19.50 8.41
CA ASN A 55 -14.57 20.11 7.31
C ASN A 55 -13.05 19.92 7.44
N ASN A 56 -12.53 19.73 8.66
CA ASN A 56 -11.11 19.49 8.91
C ASN A 56 -10.74 18.01 8.93
N GLN A 57 -11.71 17.10 8.82
CA GLN A 57 -11.48 15.65 8.83
C GLN A 57 -11.38 15.05 7.42
N TRP A 58 -10.53 15.61 6.58
CA TRP A 58 -10.43 15.20 5.17
C TRP A 58 -10.08 13.72 4.96
N PHE A 59 -9.23 13.15 5.84
CA PHE A 59 -8.86 11.74 5.77
C PHE A 59 -9.93 10.77 6.29
N THR A 60 -10.78 11.19 7.23
CA THR A 60 -11.82 10.30 7.79
C THR A 60 -12.98 10.08 6.82
N ARG A 61 -13.12 10.97 5.83
CA ARG A 61 -14.17 10.94 4.82
C ARG A 61 -13.88 9.98 3.65
N LEU A 62 -12.64 9.53 3.52
CA LEU A 62 -12.25 8.59 2.47
C LEU A 62 -12.84 7.20 2.78
N GLY A 63 -13.53 6.64 1.81
CA GLY A 63 -14.17 5.34 1.92
C GLY A 63 -13.82 4.40 0.79
N HIS A 64 -14.53 3.26 0.74
CA HIS A 64 -14.35 2.27 -0.33
C HIS A 64 -14.57 2.83 -1.75
N THR A 65 -15.41 3.86 -1.88
CA THR A 65 -15.70 4.52 -3.16
C THR A 65 -14.53 5.32 -3.71
N ASP A 66 -13.60 5.74 -2.84
CA ASP A 66 -12.41 6.51 -3.22
C ASP A 66 -11.23 5.59 -3.61
N VAL A 67 -11.38 4.28 -3.38
CA VAL A 67 -10.37 3.28 -3.72
C VAL A 67 -10.53 2.86 -5.18
N CYS A 68 -9.42 2.85 -5.93
CA CYS A 68 -9.37 2.35 -7.31
C CYS A 68 -10.35 3.01 -8.30
N THR A 69 -10.61 4.31 -8.11
CA THR A 69 -11.36 5.12 -9.08
C THR A 69 -10.69 5.14 -10.46
N GLU A 70 -11.48 5.44 -11.49
CA GLU A 70 -10.97 5.56 -12.86
C GLU A 70 -9.82 6.56 -12.97
N ASN A 71 -9.91 7.69 -12.24
CA ASN A 71 -8.85 8.69 -12.20
C ASN A 71 -7.55 8.14 -11.58
N HIS A 72 -7.64 7.39 -10.47
CA HIS A 72 -6.46 6.76 -9.85
C HIS A 72 -5.82 5.73 -10.79
N ARG A 73 -6.64 4.94 -11.50
CA ARG A 73 -6.15 3.96 -12.48
C ARG A 73 -5.46 4.61 -13.66
N ASN A 74 -6.01 5.71 -14.19
CA ASN A 74 -5.39 6.46 -15.27
C ASN A 74 -4.07 7.10 -14.86
N LEU A 75 -3.98 7.65 -13.64
CA LEU A 75 -2.72 8.17 -13.10
C LEU A 75 -1.68 7.07 -12.93
N ALA A 76 -2.07 5.90 -12.39
CA ALA A 76 -1.18 4.76 -12.25
C ALA A 76 -0.70 4.23 -13.61
N LEU A 77 -1.57 4.20 -14.62
CA LEU A 77 -1.22 3.83 -15.98
C LEU A 77 -0.20 4.79 -16.60
N GLU A 78 -0.36 6.10 -16.37
CA GLU A 78 0.60 7.09 -16.83
C GLU A 78 1.95 6.94 -16.14
N ALA A 79 1.97 6.79 -14.82
CA ALA A 79 3.21 6.52 -14.08
C ALA A 79 3.91 5.25 -14.57
N ALA A 80 3.15 4.18 -14.85
CA ALA A 80 3.70 2.95 -15.41
C ALA A 80 4.30 3.16 -16.81
N ARG A 81 3.64 3.94 -17.69
CA ARG A 81 4.18 4.27 -19.02
C ARG A 81 5.49 5.05 -18.94
N GLN A 82 5.58 5.99 -18.01
CA GLN A 82 6.79 6.79 -17.80
C GLN A 82 7.93 6.00 -17.13
N GLY A 83 7.60 4.96 -16.37
CA GLY A 83 8.59 4.09 -15.71
C GLY A 83 9.20 3.00 -16.60
N ILE A 84 8.64 2.72 -17.77
CA ILE A 84 9.16 1.70 -18.69
C ILE A 84 10.42 2.20 -19.39
N VAL A 85 11.51 1.44 -19.27
CA VAL A 85 12.79 1.74 -19.94
C VAL A 85 13.03 0.78 -21.10
N LEU A 86 13.20 1.33 -22.30
CA LEU A 86 13.57 0.56 -23.50
C LEU A 86 15.10 0.40 -23.56
N LEU A 87 15.61 -0.76 -23.14
CA LEU A 87 17.05 -1.02 -23.11
C LEU A 87 17.64 -1.32 -24.50
N LYS A 88 16.87 -1.97 -25.38
CA LYS A 88 17.32 -2.42 -26.70
C LYS A 88 16.18 -2.39 -27.71
N ASN A 89 16.43 -1.82 -28.90
CA ASN A 89 15.50 -1.80 -30.02
C ASN A 89 16.26 -1.90 -31.35
N GLU A 90 16.63 -3.11 -31.74
CA GLU A 90 17.31 -3.36 -33.02
C GLU A 90 16.33 -3.36 -34.19
N ASN A 91 16.79 -2.90 -35.35
CA ASN A 91 16.05 -2.90 -36.62
C ASN A 91 14.69 -2.17 -36.58
N GLY A 92 14.47 -1.28 -35.60
CA GLY A 92 13.22 -0.55 -35.44
C GLY A 92 12.01 -1.46 -35.23
N LEU A 93 12.19 -2.60 -34.54
CA LEU A 93 11.14 -3.59 -34.30
C LEU A 93 9.93 -2.98 -33.58
N LEU A 94 10.19 -2.09 -32.60
CA LEU A 94 9.15 -1.34 -31.90
C LEU A 94 9.01 0.08 -32.48
N PRO A 95 7.78 0.63 -32.59
CA PRO A 95 6.51 0.07 -32.12
C PRO A 95 5.87 -0.95 -33.08
N LEU A 96 5.22 -1.97 -32.52
CA LEU A 96 4.49 -2.98 -33.30
C LEU A 96 3.30 -2.33 -34.04
N LYS A 97 3.26 -2.51 -35.35
CA LYS A 97 2.19 -1.99 -36.20
C LYS A 97 1.05 -3.01 -36.29
N ARG A 98 -0.11 -2.70 -35.70
CA ARG A 98 -1.28 -3.61 -35.64
C ARG A 98 -1.73 -4.15 -37.00
N ASN A 99 -1.55 -3.36 -38.07
CA ASN A 99 -1.90 -3.75 -39.44
C ASN A 99 -0.89 -4.68 -40.11
N LYS A 100 0.24 -5.00 -39.47
CA LYS A 100 1.29 -5.88 -40.00
C LYS A 100 1.50 -7.14 -39.16
N VAL A 101 0.79 -7.28 -38.04
CA VAL A 101 0.96 -8.38 -37.09
C VAL A 101 -0.35 -9.15 -37.01
N GLU A 102 -0.37 -10.38 -37.51
CA GLU A 102 -1.56 -11.23 -37.51
C GLU A 102 -1.73 -12.01 -36.20
N SER A 103 -0.62 -12.35 -35.53
CA SER A 103 -0.63 -13.07 -34.26
C SER A 103 0.54 -12.66 -33.36
N ILE A 104 0.32 -12.73 -32.04
CA ILE A 104 1.32 -12.42 -31.01
C ILE A 104 1.31 -13.55 -30.00
N SER A 105 2.48 -14.11 -29.70
CA SER A 105 2.66 -15.09 -28.63
C SER A 105 3.31 -14.42 -27.41
N VAL A 106 2.69 -14.54 -26.25
CA VAL A 106 3.23 -14.07 -24.97
C VAL A 106 3.82 -15.26 -24.23
N ILE A 107 5.15 -15.25 -24.02
CA ILE A 107 5.89 -16.38 -23.46
C ILE A 107 6.72 -15.88 -22.27
N GLY A 108 6.63 -16.58 -21.15
CA GLY A 108 7.40 -16.30 -19.94
C GLY A 108 6.54 -16.35 -18.67
N PRO A 109 7.17 -16.49 -17.49
CA PRO A 109 6.45 -16.59 -16.21
C PRO A 109 5.57 -15.36 -15.92
N ALA A 110 6.02 -14.17 -16.34
CA ALA A 110 5.26 -12.92 -16.21
C ALA A 110 4.18 -12.71 -17.30
N GLY A 111 3.95 -13.68 -18.19
CA GLY A 111 2.97 -13.57 -19.28
C GLY A 111 1.51 -13.69 -18.82
N HIS A 112 1.28 -14.32 -17.67
CA HIS A 112 -0.05 -14.52 -17.09
C HIS A 112 -0.14 -14.09 -15.61
N ASP A 113 0.99 -14.11 -14.89
CA ASP A 113 0.98 -13.91 -13.45
C ASP A 113 1.13 -12.44 -13.05
N ALA A 114 0.07 -11.91 -12.42
CA ALA A 114 0.04 -10.55 -11.88
C ALA A 114 0.83 -10.41 -10.56
N ASP A 115 1.18 -11.51 -9.88
CA ASP A 115 1.88 -11.48 -8.60
C ASP A 115 3.39 -11.19 -8.75
N ILE A 116 3.94 -11.31 -9.97
CA ILE A 116 5.36 -11.08 -10.27
C ILE A 116 5.74 -9.59 -10.27
N LEU A 117 4.77 -8.68 -10.40
CA LEU A 117 5.01 -7.23 -10.55
C LEU A 117 4.99 -6.43 -9.24
N GLY A 118 4.93 -7.10 -8.08
CA GLY A 118 4.94 -6.44 -6.78
C GLY A 118 3.56 -5.94 -6.34
N GLY A 119 3.32 -5.96 -5.03
CA GLY A 119 1.98 -5.90 -4.42
C GLY A 119 1.13 -4.64 -4.65
N ILE A 120 1.66 -3.59 -5.28
CA ILE A 120 0.95 -2.32 -5.50
C ILE A 120 -0.17 -2.48 -6.53
N ILE A 121 -0.02 -3.37 -7.51
CA ILE A 121 -1.03 -3.60 -8.57
C ILE A 121 -2.24 -4.39 -8.02
N ARG A 122 -2.07 -5.11 -6.91
CA ARG A 122 -3.08 -6.02 -6.37
C ARG A 122 -4.25 -5.31 -5.68
N VAL A 123 -4.12 -4.04 -5.34
CA VAL A 123 -5.16 -3.28 -4.62
C VAL A 123 -6.42 -3.09 -5.48
N CYS A 124 -6.28 -2.99 -6.80
CA CYS A 124 -7.42 -2.78 -7.71
C CYS A 124 -7.93 -4.05 -8.40
N TYR A 125 -7.20 -5.16 -8.30
CA TYR A 125 -7.56 -6.42 -8.96
C TYR A 125 -8.36 -7.39 -8.08
N LEU A 126 -8.44 -7.15 -6.77
CA LEU A 126 -9.36 -7.86 -5.88
C LEU A 126 -10.75 -7.23 -5.99
N ARG A 127 -11.39 -7.47 -7.14
CA ARG A 127 -12.85 -7.54 -7.21
C ARG A 127 -13.24 -8.79 -6.40
N PHE A 128 -14.18 -8.64 -5.47
CA PHE A 128 -14.78 -9.73 -4.70
C PHE A 128 -15.13 -10.95 -5.56
#